data_AF-A0A158BK11-F1
#
_entry.id   AF-A0A158BK11-F1
#
_cell.length_a   1.000
_cell.length_b   1.000
_cell.length_c   1.000
_cell.angle_alpha   90.00
_cell.angle_beta   90.00
_cell.angle_gamma   90.00
#
_symmetry.space_group_name_H-M   'P 1'
#
loop_
_entity.id
_entity.type
_entity.pdbx_description
1 polymer ?
#
loop_
_entity_poly.entity_id
_entity_poly.type
_entity_poly.pdbx_seq_one_letter_code
_entity_poly.pdbx_strand_id
1 'polypeptide(L)'
;MQVQQQVAQVREIERRALQIAVDRCGMPREKFVESFPGQETDLGWTGRMATASNKYGAALERSLPAIQAEQEKLIEIEATAVLPLQQLKKINRQMMAAESKMRQAKGEMIEANLRLVISIAKKYVNCGMHFLDLIQEGNIGLMKAVDKFEYRRGWKLSTYATSWVR
;
A
#
# COMPACT_ATOMS: atom_id res chain seq x y z
N MET A 1 4.88 -6.11 2.84
CA MET A 1 5.70 -5.16 3.62
C MET A 1 6.85 -4.54 2.81
N GLN A 2 7.70 -5.30 2.10
CA GLN A 2 8.85 -4.74 1.35
C GLN A 2 8.46 -3.90 0.12
N VAL A 3 7.52 -4.37 -0.72
CA VAL A 3 7.09 -3.66 -1.94
C VAL A 3 6.42 -2.31 -1.63
N GLN A 4 5.57 -2.25 -0.59
CA GLN A 4 4.94 -1.00 -0.15
C GLN A 4 5.97 0.03 0.29
N GLN A 5 7.00 -0.42 1.03
CA GLN A 5 8.10 0.44 1.49
C GLN A 5 8.92 0.96 0.31
N GLN A 6 9.27 0.10 -0.65
CA GLN A 6 9.97 0.53 -1.87
C GLN A 6 9.15 1.54 -2.68
N VAL A 7 7.85 1.33 -2.85
CA VAL A 7 6.98 2.30 -3.55
C VAL A 7 6.85 3.61 -2.77
N ALA A 8 6.84 3.58 -1.44
CA ALA A 8 6.88 4.79 -0.63
C ALA A 8 8.19 5.56 -0.84
N GLN A 9 9.34 4.87 -0.84
CA GLN A 9 10.64 5.47 -1.12
C GLN A 9 10.68 6.11 -2.52
N VAL A 10 10.19 5.40 -3.55
CA VAL A 10 10.08 5.94 -4.91
C VAL A 10 9.28 7.24 -4.90
N ARG A 11 8.09 7.26 -4.28
CA ARG A 11 7.26 8.48 -4.21
C ARG A 11 7.94 9.65 -3.50
N GLU A 12 8.71 9.39 -2.44
CA GLU A 12 9.48 10.42 -1.75
C GLU A 12 10.60 10.98 -2.63
N ILE A 13 11.32 10.12 -3.35
CA ILE A 13 12.37 10.55 -4.30
C ILE A 13 11.76 11.38 -5.44
N GLU A 14 10.64 10.93 -6.02
CA GLU A 14 9.92 11.68 -7.06
C GLU A 14 9.45 13.05 -6.56
N ARG A 15 8.99 13.13 -5.31
CA ARG A 15 8.60 14.40 -4.70
C ARG A 15 9.80 15.34 -4.55
N ARG A 16 10.96 14.83 -4.15
CA ARG A 16 12.19 15.63 -4.06
C ARG A 16 12.65 16.12 -5.44
N ALA A 17 12.63 15.27 -6.45
CA ALA A 17 12.93 15.66 -7.83
C ALA A 17 11.95 16.75 -8.32
N LEU A 18 10.66 16.60 -8.02
CA LEU A 18 9.63 17.61 -8.33
C LEU A 18 9.92 18.94 -7.61
N GLN A 19 10.23 18.92 -6.31
CA GLN A 19 10.55 20.14 -5.55
C GLN A 19 11.77 20.86 -6.12
N ILE A 20 12.81 20.13 -6.51
CA ILE A 20 13.99 20.73 -7.14
C ILE A 20 13.60 21.35 -8.49
N ALA A 21 12.83 20.66 -9.33
CA ALA A 21 12.45 21.17 -10.64
C ALA A 21 11.49 22.37 -10.55
N VAL A 22 10.49 22.31 -9.66
CA VAL A 22 9.44 23.33 -9.55
C VAL A 22 9.89 24.50 -8.69
N ASP A 23 10.26 24.24 -7.43
CA ASP A 23 10.50 25.30 -6.44
C ASP A 23 11.84 25.99 -6.67
N ARG A 24 12.88 25.23 -7.02
CA ARG A 24 14.24 25.77 -7.21
C ARG A 24 14.49 26.24 -8.64
N CYS A 25 13.94 25.55 -9.65
CA CYS A 25 14.21 25.87 -11.05
C CYS A 25 13.08 26.64 -11.76
N GLY A 26 11.91 26.76 -11.13
CA GLY A 26 10.77 27.48 -11.70
C GLY A 26 10.07 26.73 -12.85
N MET A 27 10.25 25.42 -12.97
CA MET A 27 9.49 24.61 -13.92
C MET A 27 8.01 24.57 -13.49
N PRO A 28 7.05 24.80 -14.40
CA PRO A 28 5.63 24.58 -14.10
C PRO A 28 5.38 23.13 -13.69
N ARG A 29 4.61 22.93 -12.62
CA ARG A 29 4.30 21.59 -12.08
C ARG A 29 3.63 20.71 -13.11
N GLU A 30 2.75 21.28 -13.93
CA GLU A 30 2.04 20.58 -15.01
C GLU A 30 3.04 19.98 -16.00
N LYS A 31 4.07 20.76 -16.39
CA LYS A 31 5.10 20.29 -17.31
C LYS A 31 5.94 19.17 -16.73
N PHE A 32 6.25 19.22 -15.44
CA PHE A 32 6.95 18.13 -14.77
C PHE A 32 6.11 16.84 -14.77
N VAL A 33 4.84 16.94 -14.39
CA VAL A 33 3.93 15.78 -14.31
C VAL A 33 3.64 15.18 -15.69
N GLU A 34 3.65 15.98 -16.76
CA GLU A 34 3.52 15.49 -18.15
C GLU A 34 4.77 14.76 -18.66
N SER A 35 5.98 15.18 -18.23
CA SER A 35 7.23 14.76 -18.88
C SER A 35 8.12 13.84 -18.05
N PHE A 36 7.98 13.82 -16.72
CA PHE A 36 8.80 13.01 -15.81
C PHE A 36 8.34 11.53 -15.71
N PRO A 37 7.03 11.20 -15.70
CA PRO A 37 6.61 9.80 -15.66
C PRO A 37 7.11 9.01 -16.88
N GLY A 38 7.75 7.87 -16.64
CA GLY A 38 8.42 7.05 -17.65
C GLY A 38 9.87 7.47 -17.96
N GLN A 39 10.35 8.56 -17.35
CA GLN A 39 11.72 9.08 -17.48
C GLN A 39 12.46 9.03 -16.14
N GLU A 40 11.91 8.33 -15.15
CA GLU A 40 12.43 8.29 -13.77
C GLU A 40 13.88 7.81 -13.70
N THR A 41 14.27 6.88 -14.57
CA THR A 41 15.62 6.29 -14.64
C THR A 41 16.45 6.82 -15.81
N ASP A 42 15.93 7.76 -16.61
CA ASP A 42 16.68 8.39 -17.69
C ASP A 42 17.43 9.63 -17.19
N LEU A 43 18.73 9.47 -16.90
CA LEU A 43 19.63 10.55 -16.47
C LEU A 43 19.78 11.68 -17.51
N GLY A 44 19.44 11.42 -18.77
CA GLY A 44 19.48 12.39 -19.87
C GLY A 44 18.23 13.28 -19.94
N TRP A 45 17.14 12.91 -19.28
CA TRP A 45 15.88 13.66 -19.31
C TRP A 45 16.06 15.12 -18.85
N THR A 46 16.76 15.32 -17.73
CA THR A 46 16.98 16.65 -17.14
C THR A 46 17.73 17.57 -18.11
N GLY A 47 18.74 17.05 -18.80
CA GLY A 47 19.50 17.82 -19.80
C GLY A 47 18.66 18.21 -21.01
N ARG A 48 17.81 17.31 -21.51
CA ARG A 48 16.87 17.62 -22.61
C ARG A 48 15.84 18.67 -22.19
N MET A 49 15.36 18.64 -20.94
CA MET A 49 14.44 19.65 -20.42
C MET A 49 15.11 21.00 -20.19
N ALA A 50 16.40 21.00 -19.83
CA ALA A 50 17.17 22.22 -19.69
C ALA A 50 17.36 22.94 -21.03
N THR A 51 17.66 22.20 -22.12
CA THR A 51 17.84 22.79 -23.46
C THR A 51 16.52 23.19 -24.12
N ALA A 52 15.42 22.51 -23.81
CA ALA A 52 14.11 22.74 -24.43
C ALA A 52 13.41 24.04 -23.96
N SER A 53 13.82 24.66 -22.86
CA SER A 53 13.14 25.84 -22.31
C SER A 53 14.09 26.96 -21.95
N ASN A 54 13.86 28.14 -22.52
CA ASN A 54 14.62 29.34 -22.20
C ASN A 54 14.24 29.96 -20.84
N LYS A 55 13.10 29.57 -20.24
CA LYS A 55 12.60 30.17 -18.98
C LYS A 55 13.23 29.55 -17.74
N TYR A 56 13.38 28.23 -17.74
CA TYR A 56 13.89 27.46 -16.60
C TYR A 56 15.12 26.61 -16.95
N GLY A 57 15.61 26.69 -18.19
CA GLY A 57 16.73 25.88 -18.69
C GLY A 57 18.02 26.06 -17.91
N ALA A 58 18.47 27.31 -17.76
CA ALA A 58 19.70 27.63 -17.01
C ALA A 58 19.61 27.24 -15.52
N ALA A 59 18.43 27.30 -14.92
CA ALA A 59 18.22 26.92 -13.53
C ALA A 59 18.21 25.38 -13.36
N LEU A 60 17.60 24.65 -14.30
CA LEU A 60 17.66 23.19 -14.36
C LEU A 60 19.08 22.70 -14.61
N GLU A 61 19.84 23.34 -15.50
CA GLU A 61 21.22 22.97 -15.80
C GLU A 61 22.12 23.09 -14.56
N ARG A 62 21.95 24.15 -13.76
CA ARG A 62 22.64 24.30 -12.48
C ARG A 62 22.23 23.24 -11.44
N SER A 63 20.98 22.78 -11.49
CA SER A 63 20.44 21.78 -10.56
C SER A 63 20.51 20.35 -11.11
N LEU A 64 21.12 20.16 -12.28
CA LEU A 64 21.20 18.87 -12.97
C LEU A 64 21.85 17.79 -12.10
N PRO A 65 22.98 18.02 -11.40
CA PRO A 65 23.55 17.00 -10.51
C PRO A 65 22.61 16.60 -9.37
N ALA A 66 21.80 17.54 -8.87
CA ALA A 66 20.87 17.25 -7.79
C ALA A 66 19.69 16.38 -8.25
N ILE A 67 19.16 16.63 -9.45
CA ILE A 67 18.08 15.80 -10.02
C ILE A 67 18.64 14.42 -10.41
N GLN A 68 19.80 14.36 -11.03
CA GLN A 68 20.45 13.09 -11.39
C GLN A 68 20.75 12.23 -10.15
N ALA A 69 21.20 12.82 -9.05
CA ALA A 69 21.40 12.08 -7.80
C ALA A 69 20.09 11.48 -7.23
N GLU A 70 18.93 12.11 -7.47
CA GLU A 70 17.64 11.50 -7.13
C GLU A 70 17.25 10.39 -8.13
N GLN A 71 17.52 10.56 -9.43
CA GLN A 71 17.28 9.52 -10.44
C GLN A 71 18.19 8.29 -10.23
N GLU A 72 19.43 8.46 -9.78
CA GLU A 72 20.34 7.36 -9.42
C GLU A 72 19.77 6.50 -8.28
N LYS A 73 19.15 7.12 -7.27
CA LYS A 73 18.44 6.39 -6.20
C LYS A 73 17.25 5.60 -6.75
N LEU A 74 16.55 6.14 -7.75
CA LEU A 74 15.46 5.43 -8.42
C LEU A 74 15.97 4.21 -9.20
N ILE A 75 17.11 4.33 -9.87
CA ILE A 75 17.80 3.22 -10.56
C ILE A 75 18.21 2.14 -9.55
N GLU A 76 18.75 2.52 -8.39
CA GLU A 76 19.13 1.56 -7.34
C GLU A 76 17.92 0.78 -6.82
N ILE A 77 16.77 1.45 -6.63
CA ILE A 77 15.52 0.78 -6.23
C ILE A 77 15.04 -0.16 -7.33
N GLU A 78 15.09 0.24 -8.59
CA GLU A 78 14.72 -0.61 -9.73
C GLU A 78 15.62 -1.86 -9.81
N ALA A 79 16.92 -1.70 -9.64
CA ALA A 79 17.88 -2.80 -9.60
C ALA A 79 17.61 -3.76 -8.42
N THR A 80 17.32 -3.22 -7.24
CA THR A 80 16.99 -4.01 -6.05
C THR A 80 15.66 -4.75 -6.19
N ALA A 81 14.66 -4.12 -6.82
CA ALA A 81 13.34 -4.70 -7.03
C ALA A 81 13.29 -5.67 -8.22
N VAL A 82 14.30 -5.66 -9.10
CA VAL A 82 14.39 -6.45 -10.35
C VAL A 82 13.15 -6.23 -11.24
N LEU A 83 12.55 -5.03 -11.15
CA LEU A 83 11.29 -4.69 -11.81
C LEU A 83 11.26 -3.20 -12.15
N PRO A 84 10.78 -2.81 -13.35
CA PRO A 84 10.60 -1.41 -13.69
C PRO A 84 9.74 -0.67 -12.67
N LEU A 85 10.09 0.57 -12.35
CA LEU A 85 9.39 1.37 -11.33
C LEU A 85 7.89 1.52 -11.61
N GLN A 86 7.50 1.62 -12.88
CA GLN A 86 6.08 1.66 -13.28
C GLN A 86 5.35 0.37 -12.91
N GLN A 87 5.99 -0.78 -13.16
CA GLN A 87 5.45 -2.09 -12.83
C GLN A 87 5.39 -2.28 -11.31
N LEU A 88 6.43 -1.85 -10.58
CA LEU A 88 6.46 -1.87 -9.11
C LEU A 88 5.28 -1.09 -8.52
N LYS A 89 5.04 0.15 -9.00
CA LYS A 89 3.89 0.97 -8.58
C LYS A 89 2.56 0.31 -8.94
N LYS A 90 2.43 -0.30 -10.12
CA LYS A 90 1.22 -0.99 -10.57
C LYS A 90 0.90 -2.20 -9.69
N ILE A 91 1.88 -3.04 -9.40
CA ILE A 91 1.74 -4.21 -8.51
C ILE A 91 1.32 -3.74 -7.12
N ASN A 92 1.95 -2.71 -6.58
CA ASN A 92 1.57 -2.17 -5.28
C ASN A 92 0.12 -1.68 -5.25
N ARG A 93 -0.35 -0.99 -6.29
CA ARG A 93 -1.76 -0.57 -6.40
C ARG A 93 -2.72 -1.77 -6.41
N GLN A 94 -2.41 -2.80 -7.19
CA GLN A 94 -3.23 -4.02 -7.26
C GLN A 94 -3.26 -4.76 -5.92
N MET A 95 -2.11 -4.88 -5.25
CA MET A 95 -2.00 -5.50 -3.94
C MET A 95 -2.82 -4.75 -2.89
N MET A 96 -2.71 -3.42 -2.83
CA MET A 96 -3.51 -2.60 -1.91
C MET A 96 -5.03 -2.75 -2.14
N ALA A 97 -5.46 -2.79 -3.40
CA ALA A 97 -6.86 -2.99 -3.74
C ALA A 97 -7.34 -4.40 -3.33
N ALA A 98 -6.52 -5.43 -3.57
CA ALA A 98 -6.83 -6.80 -3.17
C ALA A 98 -6.90 -6.96 -1.64
N GLU A 99 -5.95 -6.36 -0.90
CA GLU A 99 -5.93 -6.35 0.56
C GLU A 99 -7.18 -5.65 1.13
N SER A 100 -7.56 -4.51 0.56
CA SER A 100 -8.77 -3.78 0.96
C SER A 100 -10.04 -4.60 0.71
N LYS A 101 -10.17 -5.20 -0.48
CA LYS A 101 -11.30 -6.07 -0.82
C LYS A 101 -11.38 -7.29 0.09
N MET A 102 -10.24 -7.92 0.38
CA MET A 102 -10.17 -9.07 1.29
C MET A 102 -10.59 -8.68 2.71
N ARG A 103 -10.11 -7.53 3.21
CA ARG A 103 -10.47 -7.02 4.52
C ARG A 103 -11.98 -6.76 4.63
N GLN A 104 -12.56 -6.14 3.60
CA GLN A 104 -14.00 -5.89 3.55
C GLN A 104 -14.79 -7.20 3.59
N ALA A 105 -14.47 -8.17 2.72
CA ALA A 105 -15.16 -9.45 2.68
C ALA A 105 -15.05 -10.23 4.01
N LYS A 106 -13.89 -10.17 4.67
CA LYS A 106 -13.72 -10.74 6.02
C LYS A 106 -14.62 -10.04 7.04
N GLY A 107 -14.68 -8.70 7.01
CA GLY A 107 -15.56 -7.92 7.87
C GLY A 107 -17.03 -8.31 7.71
N GLU A 108 -17.52 -8.34 6.47
CA GLU A 108 -18.90 -8.76 6.15
C GLU A 108 -19.17 -10.20 6.62
N MET A 109 -18.20 -11.11 6.48
CA MET A 109 -18.33 -12.49 6.96
C MET A 109 -18.37 -12.58 8.49
N ILE A 110 -17.60 -11.77 9.21
CA ILE A 110 -17.64 -11.70 10.68
C ILE A 110 -18.99 -11.15 11.14
N GLU A 111 -19.43 -10.02 10.57
CA GLU A 111 -20.70 -9.35 10.91
C GLU A 111 -21.90 -10.28 10.71
N ALA A 112 -21.92 -11.04 9.61
CA ALA A 112 -22.96 -12.03 9.34
C ALA A 112 -23.05 -13.14 10.41
N ASN A 113 -21.99 -13.38 11.18
CA ASN A 113 -21.87 -14.47 12.13
C ASN A 113 -21.84 -14.04 13.60
N LEU A 114 -22.05 -12.75 13.93
CA LEU A 114 -22.06 -12.27 15.33
C LEU A 114 -23.09 -12.98 16.22
N ARG A 115 -24.23 -13.41 15.65
CA ARG A 115 -25.25 -14.18 16.40
C ARG A 115 -24.72 -15.52 16.93
N LEU A 116 -23.78 -16.16 16.23
CA LEU A 116 -23.14 -17.39 16.68
C LEU A 116 -22.37 -17.15 17.97
N VAL A 117 -21.57 -16.07 18.02
CA VAL A 117 -20.80 -15.68 19.20
C VAL A 117 -21.71 -15.47 20.40
N ILE A 118 -22.77 -14.69 20.24
CA ILE A 118 -23.76 -14.46 21.31
C ILE A 118 -24.37 -15.78 21.80
N SER A 119 -24.70 -16.71 20.88
CA SER A 119 -25.29 -18.01 21.25
C SER A 119 -24.33 -18.92 22.02
N ILE A 120 -23.02 -18.81 21.77
CA ILE A 120 -21.99 -19.58 22.49
C ILE A 120 -21.69 -18.92 23.84
N ALA A 121 -21.47 -17.59 23.86
CA ALA A 121 -21.17 -16.81 25.06
C ALA A 121 -22.24 -16.94 26.15
N LYS A 122 -23.53 -17.06 25.76
CA LYS A 122 -24.65 -17.29 26.69
C LYS A 122 -24.46 -18.51 27.61
N LYS A 123 -23.70 -19.53 27.17
CA LYS A 123 -23.43 -20.74 27.97
C LYS A 123 -22.42 -20.51 29.09
N TYR A 124 -21.67 -19.40 29.05
CA TYR A 124 -20.56 -19.09 29.95
C TYR A 124 -20.83 -17.88 30.87
N VAL A 125 -22.05 -17.32 30.85
CA VAL A 125 -22.41 -16.11 31.61
C VAL A 125 -22.16 -16.25 33.11
N ASN A 126 -22.36 -17.45 33.67
CA ASN A 126 -22.21 -17.70 35.10
C ASN A 126 -20.80 -18.15 35.50
N CYS A 127 -19.82 -18.02 34.60
CA CYS A 127 -18.43 -18.46 34.83
C CYS A 127 -17.51 -17.35 35.38
N GLY A 128 -18.08 -16.27 35.93
CA GLY A 128 -17.32 -15.20 36.61
C GLY A 128 -16.76 -14.10 35.71
N MET A 129 -17.12 -14.07 34.43
CA MET A 129 -16.78 -13.00 33.48
C MET A 129 -18.05 -12.30 32.98
N HIS A 130 -17.98 -10.98 32.78
CA HIS A 130 -19.13 -10.21 32.31
C HIS A 130 -19.53 -10.63 30.88
N PHE A 131 -20.83 -10.62 30.58
CA PHE A 131 -21.35 -11.13 29.30
C PHE A 131 -20.79 -10.41 28.08
N LEU A 132 -20.58 -9.08 28.18
CA LEU A 132 -19.97 -8.31 27.10
C LEU A 132 -18.51 -8.72 26.84
N ASP A 133 -17.76 -9.08 27.88
CA ASP A 133 -16.36 -9.49 27.74
C ASP A 133 -16.27 -10.87 27.08
N LEU A 134 -17.17 -11.80 27.45
CA LEU A 134 -17.30 -13.09 26.76
C LEU A 134 -17.61 -12.94 25.27
N ILE A 135 -18.43 -11.95 24.90
CA ILE A 135 -18.70 -11.64 23.49
C ILE A 135 -17.45 -11.07 22.80
N GLN A 136 -16.68 -10.21 23.46
CA GLN A 136 -15.45 -9.66 22.86
C GLN A 136 -14.42 -10.75 22.59
N GLU A 137 -14.15 -11.60 23.59
CA GLU A 137 -13.25 -12.75 23.41
C GLU A 137 -13.76 -13.70 22.32
N GLY A 138 -15.07 -13.97 22.30
CA GLY A 138 -15.69 -14.78 21.26
C GLY A 138 -15.60 -14.14 19.86
N ASN A 139 -15.70 -12.82 19.75
CA ASN A 139 -15.51 -12.10 18.48
C ASN A 139 -14.06 -12.20 18.00
N ILE A 140 -13.07 -12.11 18.90
CA ILE A 140 -11.65 -12.35 18.58
C ILE A 140 -11.46 -13.79 18.09
N GLY A 141 -12.10 -14.75 18.74
CA GLY A 141 -12.15 -16.15 18.31
C GLY A 141 -12.72 -16.32 16.90
N LEU A 142 -13.85 -15.66 16.62
CA LEU A 142 -14.48 -15.66 15.29
C LEU A 142 -13.58 -15.03 14.23
N MET A 143 -12.91 -13.91 14.53
CA MET A 143 -11.94 -13.27 13.62
C MET A 143 -10.81 -14.24 13.25
N LYS A 144 -10.22 -14.93 14.24
CA LYS A 144 -9.18 -15.94 14.01
C LYS A 144 -9.68 -17.13 13.18
N ALA A 145 -10.92 -17.55 13.40
CA ALA A 145 -11.55 -18.61 12.61
C ALA A 145 -11.72 -18.17 11.15
N VAL A 146 -12.26 -16.96 10.92
CA VAL A 146 -12.44 -16.38 9.59
C VAL A 146 -11.12 -16.26 8.84
N ASP A 147 -10.04 -15.87 9.52
CA ASP A 147 -8.71 -15.75 8.91
C ASP A 147 -8.15 -17.07 8.38
N LYS A 148 -8.53 -18.20 8.99
CA LYS A 148 -8.01 -19.55 8.68
C LYS A 148 -9.03 -20.45 7.98
N PHE A 149 -10.24 -19.96 7.73
CA PHE A 149 -11.31 -20.77 7.18
C PHE A 149 -11.10 -21.06 5.69
N GLU A 150 -11.14 -22.34 5.33
CA GLU A 150 -11.04 -22.80 3.96
C GLU A 150 -12.36 -23.41 3.47
N TYR A 151 -13.15 -22.63 2.74
CA TYR A 151 -14.45 -23.08 2.24
C TYR A 151 -14.37 -24.33 1.34
N ARG A 152 -13.23 -24.54 0.66
CA ARG A 152 -13.00 -25.67 -0.25
C ARG A 152 -12.95 -27.02 0.45
N ARG A 153 -12.76 -27.05 1.78
CA ARG A 153 -12.79 -28.29 2.57
C ARG A 153 -14.22 -28.81 2.82
N GLY A 154 -15.25 -28.07 2.39
CA GLY A 154 -16.65 -28.52 2.40
C GLY A 154 -17.35 -28.37 3.76
N TRP A 155 -16.71 -27.75 4.76
CA TRP A 155 -17.28 -27.55 6.08
C TRP A 155 -17.98 -26.19 6.16
N LYS A 156 -19.09 -26.12 6.91
CA LYS A 156 -19.76 -24.83 7.20
C LYS A 156 -18.90 -24.01 8.17
N LEU A 157 -18.84 -22.70 7.96
CA LEU A 157 -18.10 -21.78 8.83
C LEU A 157 -18.58 -21.87 10.29
N SER A 158 -19.89 -21.98 10.53
CA SER A 158 -20.46 -22.10 11.87
C SER A 158 -19.87 -23.28 12.65
N THR A 159 -19.69 -24.43 11.99
CA THR A 159 -19.11 -25.63 12.58
C THR A 159 -17.63 -25.41 12.90
N TYR A 160 -16.89 -24.85 11.94
CA TYR A 160 -15.46 -24.58 12.11
C TYR A 160 -15.20 -23.57 13.23
N ALA A 161 -15.92 -22.44 13.24
CA ALA A 161 -15.73 -21.35 14.17
C ALA A 161 -16.10 -21.70 15.62
N THR A 162 -16.96 -22.70 15.85
CA THR A 162 -17.42 -23.05 17.20
C THR A 162 -16.27 -23.38 18.15
N SER A 163 -15.23 -24.08 17.71
CA SER A 163 -14.07 -24.41 18.56
C SER A 163 -13.10 -23.24 18.76
N TRP A 164 -13.17 -22.20 17.94
CA TRP A 164 -12.35 -20.98 18.09
C TRP A 164 -13.01 -19.95 18.99
N VAL A 165 -14.34 -19.95 19.06
CA VAL A 165 -15.15 -19.03 19.87
C VAL A 165 -15.35 -19.56 21.30
N ARG A 166 -15.23 -20.88 21.50
CA ARG A 166 -15.28 -21.52 22.81
C ARG A 166 -13.96 -21.37 23.54
#